data_AF-A0A200JGR3-F1
#
_entry.id   AF-A0A200JGR3-F1
#
_cell.length_a   1.000
_cell.length_b   1.000
_cell.length_c   1.000
_cell.angle_alpha   90.00
_cell.angle_beta   90.00
_cell.angle_gamma   90.00
#
_symmetry.space_group_name_H-M   'P 1'
#
loop_
_entity.id
_entity.type
_entity.pdbx_description
1 polymer ?
#
loop_
_entity_poly.entity_id
_entity_poly.type
_entity_poly.pdbx_seq_one_letter_code
_entity_poly.pdbx_strand_id
1 'polypeptide(L)'
;MQQITSEQFIDFLEKKDQRFAVVIQYGFYYVEQGRIYRFESNHNDKALQALQAFYGGEMDSSSLEEEIKKIIIKQMQYDWFTDVWKEDINEKVMRSGNNLEAFFF
;
A
#
# COMPACT_ATOMS: atom_id res chain seq x y z
N MET A 1 -0.78 10.06 5.00
CA MET A 1 -1.07 9.65 3.60
C MET A 1 -0.56 10.73 2.65
N GLN A 2 0.08 10.34 1.55
CA GLN A 2 0.59 11.26 0.54
C GLN A 2 0.24 10.73 -0.86
N GLN A 3 -0.13 11.63 -1.77
CA GLN A 3 -0.25 11.28 -3.17
C GLN A 3 1.13 11.31 -3.83
N ILE A 4 1.43 10.25 -4.58
CA ILE A 4 2.70 10.09 -5.30
C ILE A 4 2.42 9.77 -6.76
N THR A 5 3.30 10.21 -7.67
CA THR A 5 3.21 9.82 -9.08
C THR A 5 3.72 8.41 -9.31
N SER A 6 3.43 7.84 -10.48
CA SER A 6 3.99 6.56 -10.93
C SER A 6 5.51 6.57 -10.94
N GLU A 7 6.13 7.67 -11.38
CA GLU A 7 7.59 7.84 -11.38
C GLU A 7 8.16 7.86 -9.97
N GLN A 8 7.52 8.61 -9.05
CA GLN A 8 7.94 8.64 -7.65
C GLN A 8 7.84 7.26 -6.99
N PHE A 9 6.79 6.51 -7.28
CA PHE A 9 6.65 5.13 -6.81
C PHE A 9 7.80 4.24 -7.28
N ILE A 10 8.16 4.31 -8.57
CA ILE A 10 9.29 3.55 -9.13
C ILE A 10 10.61 3.97 -8.47
N ASP A 11 10.84 5.28 -8.31
CA ASP A 11 12.02 5.80 -7.64
C ASP A 11 12.14 5.28 -6.19
N PHE A 12 11.03 5.22 -5.45
CA PHE A 12 11.02 4.68 -4.08
C PHE A 12 11.33 3.18 -4.05
N LEU A 13 10.80 2.41 -5.01
CA LEU A 13 11.13 0.99 -5.15
C LEU A 13 12.62 0.75 -5.43
N GLU A 14 13.24 1.62 -6.24
CA GLU A 14 14.65 1.48 -6.63
C GLU A 14 15.63 1.92 -5.56
N LYS A 15 15.30 2.99 -4.84
CA LYS A 15 16.11 3.47 -3.71
C LYS A 15 16.12 2.46 -2.55
N LYS A 16 15.03 1.70 -2.37
CA LYS A 16 14.89 0.68 -1.30
C LYS A 16 15.01 1.23 0.13
N ASP A 17 14.95 2.54 0.28
CA ASP A 17 15.18 3.23 1.56
C ASP A 17 13.91 3.44 2.38
N GLN A 18 12.74 3.21 1.79
CA GLN A 18 11.45 3.49 2.41
C GLN A 18 10.59 2.24 2.54
N ARG A 19 9.80 2.22 3.63
CA ARG A 19 8.72 1.27 3.85
C ARG A 19 7.41 2.02 3.75
N PHE A 20 6.50 1.52 2.94
CA PHE A 20 5.22 2.17 2.76
C PHE A 20 4.16 1.18 2.28
N ALA A 21 2.90 1.47 2.60
CA ALA A 21 1.78 0.84 1.92
C ALA A 21 1.29 1.74 0.79
N VAL A 22 0.76 1.15 -0.28
CA VAL A 22 0.25 1.88 -1.44
C VAL A 22 -1.02 1.21 -1.97
N VAL A 23 -1.95 2.03 -2.43
CA VAL A 23 -3.20 1.56 -3.06
C VAL A 23 -3.06 1.61 -4.57
N ILE A 24 -3.17 0.45 -5.24
CA ILE A 24 -3.08 0.32 -6.70
C ILE A 24 -4.29 -0.47 -7.21
N GLN A 25 -5.19 0.21 -7.95
CA GLN A 25 -6.44 -0.37 -8.45
C GLN A 25 -7.22 -1.14 -7.37
N TYR A 26 -7.53 -0.48 -6.25
CA TYR A 26 -8.26 -1.06 -5.10
C TYR A 26 -7.54 -2.23 -4.40
N GLY A 27 -6.25 -2.45 -4.68
CA GLY A 27 -5.43 -3.39 -3.92
C GLY A 27 -4.45 -2.65 -3.01
N PHE A 28 -4.31 -3.10 -1.78
CA PHE A 28 -3.25 -2.69 -0.88
C PHE A 28 -1.99 -3.52 -1.12
N TYR A 29 -0.87 -2.82 -1.23
CA TYR A 29 0.46 -3.40 -1.35
C TYR A 29 1.35 -2.81 -0.28
N TYR A 30 2.14 -3.64 0.39
CA TYR A 30 3.20 -3.23 1.28
C TYR A 30 4.53 -3.31 0.53
N VAL A 31 5.33 -2.26 0.62
CA VAL A 31 6.65 -2.19 0.02
C VAL A 31 7.69 -2.14 1.13
N GLU A 32 8.65 -3.05 1.08
CA GLU A 32 9.78 -3.08 2.01
C GLU A 32 11.05 -3.44 1.26
N GLN A 33 12.06 -2.55 1.32
CA GLN A 33 13.37 -2.75 0.69
C GLN A 33 13.28 -3.08 -0.82
N GLY A 34 12.30 -2.48 -1.50
CA GLY A 34 12.03 -2.69 -2.93
C GLY A 34 11.31 -4.00 -3.26
N ARG A 35 10.93 -4.80 -2.26
CA ARG A 35 10.02 -5.94 -2.42
C ARG A 35 8.58 -5.47 -2.28
N ILE A 36 7.68 -6.07 -3.04
CA ILE A 36 6.27 -5.70 -3.10
C ILE A 36 5.44 -6.90 -2.65
N TYR A 37 4.60 -6.64 -1.64
CA TYR A 37 3.79 -7.62 -0.97
C TYR A 37 2.32 -7.25 -1.11
N ARG A 38 1.52 -8.08 -1.76
CA ARG A 38 0.07 -7.87 -1.83
C ARG A 38 -0.60 -8.38 -0.56
N PHE A 39 -1.55 -7.60 -0.05
CA PHE A 39 -2.36 -8.00 1.09
C PHE A 39 -3.25 -9.21 0.73
N GLU A 40 -3.41 -10.13 1.67
CA GLU A 40 -4.39 -11.21 1.58
C GLU A 40 -5.82 -10.64 1.53
N SER A 41 -6.74 -11.35 0.86
CA SER A 41 -8.07 -10.81 0.52
C SER A 41 -8.81 -10.21 1.71
N ASN A 42 -8.90 -10.93 2.84
CA ASN A 42 -9.63 -10.43 4.01
C ASN A 42 -8.96 -9.20 4.63
N HIS A 43 -7.63 -9.11 4.59
CA HIS A 43 -6.88 -7.97 5.10
C HIS A 43 -6.92 -6.78 4.15
N ASN A 44 -6.94 -7.03 2.84
CA ASN A 44 -7.16 -6.02 1.81
C ASN A 44 -8.53 -5.35 1.99
N ASP A 45 -9.58 -6.14 2.20
CA ASP A 45 -10.95 -5.62 2.38
C ASP A 45 -11.06 -4.77 3.65
N LYS A 46 -10.41 -5.19 4.74
CA LYS A 46 -10.33 -4.39 5.97
C LYS A 46 -9.60 -3.06 5.76
N ALA A 47 -8.48 -3.08 5.05
CA ALA A 47 -7.72 -1.87 4.74
C ALA A 47 -8.54 -0.90 3.85
N LEU A 48 -9.29 -1.43 2.88
CA LEU A 48 -10.22 -0.63 2.06
C LEU A 48 -11.36 -0.05 2.89
N GLN A 49 -11.93 -0.80 3.83
CA GLN A 49 -12.96 -0.30 4.74
C GLN A 49 -12.44 0.84 5.61
N ALA A 50 -11.22 0.71 6.17
CA ALA A 50 -10.59 1.78 6.92
C ALA A 50 -10.37 3.04 6.06
N LEU A 51 -9.93 2.85 4.81
CA LEU A 51 -9.75 3.94 3.85
C LEU A 51 -11.09 4.62 3.50
N GLN A 52 -12.16 3.85 3.32
CA GLN A 52 -13.51 4.38 3.08
C GLN A 52 -14.04 5.16 4.29
N ALA A 53 -13.84 4.65 5.50
CA ALA A 53 -14.22 5.35 6.74
C ALA A 53 -13.48 6.68 6.88
N PHE A 54 -12.19 6.72 6.49
CA PHE A 54 -11.42 7.96 6.44
C PHE A 54 -12.01 8.96 5.43
N TYR A 55 -12.32 8.52 4.21
CA TYR A 55 -12.96 9.40 3.22
C TYR A 55 -14.38 9.85 3.61
N GLY A 56 -15.10 9.02 4.38
CA GLY A 56 -16.40 9.37 4.95
C GLY A 56 -16.33 10.33 6.14
N GLY A 57 -15.13 10.64 6.65
CA GLY A 57 -14.94 11.48 7.84
C GLY A 57 -15.25 10.77 9.17
N GLU A 58 -15.41 9.45 9.15
CA GLU A 58 -15.65 8.61 10.33
C GLU A 58 -14.36 8.21 11.05
N MET A 59 -13.22 8.34 10.35
CA MET A 59 -11.89 8.00 10.85
C MET A 59 -10.92 9.14 10.51
N ASP A 60 -10.05 9.51 11.45
CA ASP A 60 -9.00 10.50 11.20
C ASP A 60 -7.74 9.86 10.57
N SER A 61 -6.80 10.70 10.11
CA SER A 61 -5.59 10.22 9.45
C SER A 61 -4.69 9.38 10.34
N SER A 62 -4.64 9.69 11.63
CA SER A 62 -3.79 8.98 12.60
C SER A 62 -4.34 7.59 12.88
N SER A 63 -5.65 7.48 13.05
CA SER A 63 -6.37 6.23 13.23
C SER A 63 -6.26 5.32 12.01
N LEU A 64 -6.36 5.90 10.81
CA LEU A 64 -6.13 5.17 9.57
C LEU A 64 -4.71 4.61 9.49
N GLU A 65 -3.70 5.45 9.76
CA GLU A 65 -2.31 5.03 9.72
C GLU A 65 -2.02 3.89 10.72
N GLU A 66 -2.55 3.98 11.94
CA GLU A 66 -2.45 2.92 12.94
C GLU A 66 -3.13 1.63 12.49
N GLU A 67 -4.32 1.71 11.89
CA GLU A 67 -5.06 0.53 11.42
C GLU A 67 -4.31 -0.18 10.28
N ILE A 68 -3.78 0.57 9.31
CA ILE A 68 -2.96 0.00 8.24
C ILE A 68 -1.69 -0.64 8.82
N LYS A 69 -1.01 0.00 9.78
CA LYS A 69 0.15 -0.60 10.47
C LYS A 69 -0.21 -1.91 11.16
N LYS A 70 -1.33 -1.96 11.91
CA LYS A 70 -1.81 -3.19 12.57
C LYS A 70 -2.04 -4.31 11.57
N ILE A 71 -2.66 -4.02 10.43
CA ILE A 71 -2.91 -4.98 9.36
C ILE A 71 -1.60 -5.53 8.78
N ILE A 72 -0.63 -4.65 8.51
CA ILE A 72 0.69 -5.06 7.99
C ILE A 72 1.40 -5.97 9.00
N ILE A 73 1.52 -5.55 10.26
CA ILE A 73 2.19 -6.33 11.31
C ILE A 73 1.57 -7.71 11.44
N LYS A 74 0.23 -7.80 11.43
CA LYS A 74 -0.48 -9.07 11.51
C LYS A 74 -0.14 -9.97 10.33
N GLN A 75 -0.14 -9.45 9.10
CA GLN A 75 0.20 -10.25 7.93
C GLN A 75 1.68 -10.67 7.91
N MET A 76 2.61 -9.83 8.38
CA MET A 76 4.02 -10.21 8.55
C MET A 76 4.16 -11.35 9.57
N GLN A 77 3.45 -11.27 10.70
CA GLN A 77 3.53 -12.27 11.77
C GLN A 77 3.12 -13.68 11.30
N TYR A 78 2.17 -13.77 10.38
CA TYR A 78 1.62 -15.03 9.91
C TYR A 78 2.04 -15.38 8.47
N ASP A 79 2.95 -14.61 7.87
CA ASP A 79 3.42 -14.77 6.49
C ASP A 79 2.27 -14.85 5.47
N TRP A 80 1.27 -13.97 5.62
CA TRP A 80 0.06 -13.96 4.78
C TRP A 80 0.19 -13.09 3.53
N PHE A 81 1.30 -12.37 3.38
CA PHE A 81 1.54 -11.60 2.17
C PHE A 81 1.74 -12.51 0.96
N THR A 82 1.33 -12.03 -0.20
CA THR A 82 1.70 -12.65 -1.48
C THR A 82 2.79 -11.81 -2.13
N ASP A 83 3.95 -12.40 -2.41
CA ASP A 83 4.99 -11.76 -3.20
C ASP A 83 4.47 -11.39 -4.60
N VAL A 84 4.80 -10.18 -5.04
CA VAL A 84 4.45 -9.71 -6.38
C VAL A 84 5.69 -9.30 -7.13
N TRP A 85 5.77 -9.68 -8.40
CA TRP A 85 6.83 -9.25 -9.31
C TRP A 85 6.79 -7.74 -9.50
N LYS A 86 7.96 -7.12 -9.39
CA LYS A 86 8.11 -5.66 -9.54
C LYS A 86 7.66 -5.21 -10.93
N GLU A 87 7.96 -6.01 -11.95
CA GLU A 87 7.66 -5.75 -13.35
C GLU A 87 6.14 -5.63 -13.58
N ASP A 88 5.36 -6.56 -13.02
CA ASP A 88 3.90 -6.58 -13.13
C ASP A 88 3.28 -5.32 -12.51
N ILE A 89 3.78 -4.91 -11.33
CA ILE A 89 3.28 -3.73 -10.63
C ILE A 89 3.69 -2.44 -11.34
N ASN A 90 4.94 -2.35 -11.81
CA ASN A 90 5.42 -1.20 -12.55
C ASN A 90 4.59 -1.00 -13.83
N GLU A 91 4.33 -2.06 -14.59
CA GLU A 91 3.49 -1.98 -15.77
C GLU A 91 2.07 -1.51 -15.43
N LYS A 92 1.48 -2.07 -14.37
CA LYS A 92 0.14 -1.70 -13.89
C LYS A 92 0.05 -0.22 -13.49
N VAL A 93 1.03 0.27 -12.75
CA VAL A 93 1.12 1.66 -12.26
C VAL A 93 1.33 2.63 -13.42
N MET A 94 2.28 2.32 -14.31
CA MET A 94 2.57 3.15 -15.49
C MET A 94 1.39 3.24 -16.45
N ARG A 95 0.68 2.13 -16.71
CA ARG A 95 -0.51 2.12 -17.58
C ARG A 95 -1.67 2.92 -16.98
N SER A 96 -1.78 2.99 -15.66
CA SER A 96 -2.88 3.70 -15.02
C SER A 96 -2.76 5.22 -15.13
N GLY A 97 -1.53 5.74 -15.18
CA GLY A 97 -1.23 7.18 -15.24
C GLY A 97 -1.77 8.01 -14.07
N ASN A 98 -2.35 7.37 -13.05
CA ASN A 98 -2.99 8.03 -11.94
C ASN A 98 -2.02 8.21 -10.78
N ASN A 99 -2.23 9.28 -10.01
CA ASN A 99 -1.58 9.41 -8.71
C ASN A 99 -1.98 8.24 -7.81
N LEU A 100 -1.01 7.73 -7.08
CA LEU A 100 -1.17 6.66 -6.10
C LEU A 100 -1.25 7.24 -4.70
N GLU A 101 -1.99 6.58 -3.83
CA GLU A 101 -2.06 6.93 -2.41
C GLU A 101 -1.12 6.05 -1.61
N ALA A 102 -0.13 6.68 -0.98
CA ALA A 102 0.90 6.03 -0.20
C ALA A 102 0.85 6.40 1.29
N PHE A 103 1.17 5.42 2.12
CA PHE A 103 1.27 5.47 3.57
C PHE A 103 2.71 5.17 3.97
N PHE A 104 3.50 6.20 4.22
CA PHE A 104 4.89 6.07 4.66
C PHE A 104 4.97 5.83 6.16
N PHE A 105 5.91 4.99 6.59
CA PHE A 105 6.09 4.58 7.99
C PHE A 105 7.52 4.76 8.47
#